data_AF-A0A970XKM3-F1
#
_entry.id   AF-A0A970XKM3-F1
#
_cell.length_a   1.000
_cell.length_b   1.000
_cell.length_c   1.000
_cell.angle_alpha   90.00
_cell.angle_beta   90.00
_cell.angle_gamma   90.00
#
_symmetry.space_group_name_H-M   'P 1'
#
loop_
_entity.id
_entity.type
_entity.pdbx_description
1 polymer ?
#
loop_
_entity_poly.entity_id
_entity_poly.type
_entity_poly.pdbx_seq_one_letter_code
_entity_poly.pdbx_strand_id
1 'polypeptide(L)'
;FQIPIIIGEFNVFSNVSAWEYTLSEYEKAKIGWIFWTYKVKNYESNWGLYYGVQDLEEADVSLDSYDEILRKWSLLKTSESFILNETLSGLIEDTNP
;
A
#
# COMPACT_ATOMS: atom_id res chain seq x y z
N PHE A 1 -27.09 -6.13 -14.98
CA PHE A 1 -26.21 -6.96 -15.83
C PHE A 1 -25.47 -7.97 -14.95
N GLN A 2 -25.10 -9.15 -15.47
CA GLN A 2 -24.34 -10.18 -14.74
C GLN A 2 -22.86 -10.12 -15.17
N ILE A 3 -22.22 -8.98 -14.97
CA ILE A 3 -20.83 -8.76 -15.36
C ILE A 3 -20.02 -8.64 -14.07
N PRO A 4 -18.96 -9.46 -13.87
CA PRO A 4 -18.06 -9.30 -12.75
C PRO A 4 -17.41 -7.91 -12.78
N ILE A 5 -17.34 -7.25 -11.62
CA ILE A 5 -16.72 -5.94 -11.48
C ILE A 5 -15.50 -6.09 -10.59
N ILE A 6 -14.40 -5.47 -11.00
CA ILE A 6 -13.20 -5.29 -10.17
C ILE A 6 -12.84 -3.82 -10.12
N ILE A 7 -12.53 -3.33 -8.92
CA ILE A 7 -11.98 -2.00 -8.70
C ILE A 7 -10.45 -2.15 -8.72
N GLY A 8 -9.85 -1.67 -9.81
CA GLY A 8 -8.42 -1.89 -10.07
C GLY A 8 -7.49 -1.17 -9.10
N GLU A 9 -7.94 -0.06 -8.52
CA GLU A 9 -7.22 0.66 -7.46
C GLU A 9 -8.25 1.37 -6.56
N PHE A 10 -8.09 1.26 -5.25
CA PHE A 10 -8.77 2.15 -4.29
C PHE A 10 -7.87 2.42 -3.09
N ASN A 11 -8.13 3.53 -2.40
CA ASN A 11 -7.55 3.88 -1.11
C ASN A 11 -8.49 4.90 -0.44
N VAL A 12 -8.74 4.74 0.86
CA VAL A 12 -9.56 5.70 1.64
C VAL A 12 -8.77 6.34 2.80
N PHE A 13 -7.45 6.36 2.64
CA PHE A 13 -6.47 7.06 3.45
C PHE A 13 -6.55 6.68 4.93
N SER A 14 -6.33 7.64 5.83
CA SER A 14 -6.33 7.44 7.28
C SER A 14 -7.73 7.29 7.90
N ASN A 15 -8.79 7.13 7.10
CA ASN A 15 -10.16 7.05 7.61
C ASN A 15 -10.60 5.59 7.76
N VAL A 16 -10.39 5.04 8.97
CA VAL A 16 -10.76 3.66 9.33
C VAL A 16 -12.24 3.36 9.04
N SER A 17 -13.16 4.24 9.43
CA SER A 17 -14.60 4.00 9.18
C SER A 17 -14.96 4.02 7.69
N ALA A 18 -14.22 4.77 6.88
CA ALA A 18 -14.40 4.72 5.42
C ALA A 18 -13.89 3.39 4.83
N TRP A 19 -12.81 2.80 5.38
CA TRP A 19 -12.33 1.47 4.98
C TRP A 19 -13.39 0.42 5.29
N GLU A 20 -13.86 0.35 6.53
CA GLU A 20 -14.88 -0.59 6.97
C GLU A 20 -16.14 -0.51 6.10
N TYR A 21 -16.63 0.72 5.86
CA TYR A 21 -17.78 0.94 5.00
C TYR A 21 -17.52 0.47 3.56
N THR A 22 -16.42 0.91 2.95
CA THR A 22 -16.09 0.61 1.55
C THR A 22 -15.96 -0.90 1.31
N LEU A 23 -15.20 -1.58 2.17
CA LEU A 23 -15.00 -3.02 2.07
C LEU A 23 -16.31 -3.79 2.29
N SER A 24 -17.14 -3.36 3.24
CA SER A 24 -18.47 -3.95 3.46
C SER A 24 -19.40 -3.79 2.25
N GLU A 25 -19.40 -2.63 1.60
CA GLU A 25 -20.22 -2.41 0.40
C GLU A 25 -19.70 -3.20 -0.80
N TYR A 26 -18.39 -3.33 -0.97
CA TYR A 26 -17.81 -4.17 -2.03
C TYR A 26 -18.17 -5.64 -1.84
N GLU A 27 -18.11 -6.15 -0.62
CA GLU A 27 -18.52 -7.52 -0.31
C GLU A 27 -20.01 -7.75 -0.60
N LYS A 28 -20.90 -6.86 -0.12
CA LYS A 28 -22.35 -6.94 -0.39
C LYS A 28 -22.67 -6.93 -1.89
N ALA A 29 -21.93 -6.11 -2.65
CA ALA A 29 -22.10 -5.98 -4.09
C ALA A 29 -21.37 -7.06 -4.91
N LYS A 30 -20.59 -7.95 -4.26
CA LYS A 30 -19.73 -8.95 -4.90
C LYS A 30 -18.74 -8.32 -5.89
N ILE A 31 -18.17 -7.19 -5.50
CA ILE A 31 -17.16 -6.44 -6.25
C ILE A 31 -15.79 -6.86 -5.77
N GLY A 32 -14.96 -7.38 -6.67
CA GLY A 32 -13.54 -7.59 -6.38
C GLY A 32 -12.81 -6.25 -6.31
N TRP A 33 -11.69 -6.19 -5.59
CA TRP A 33 -10.93 -4.96 -5.44
C TRP A 33 -9.44 -5.23 -5.30
N ILE A 34 -8.65 -4.21 -5.62
CA ILE A 34 -7.22 -4.16 -5.39
C ILE A 34 -6.96 -2.81 -4.72
N PHE A 35 -6.38 -2.82 -3.52
CA PHE A 35 -6.05 -1.57 -2.85
C PHE A 35 -4.67 -1.07 -3.28
N TRP A 36 -4.52 0.25 -3.39
CA TRP A 36 -3.22 0.89 -3.53
C TRP A 36 -2.63 1.11 -2.13
N THR A 37 -1.43 0.63 -1.82
CA THR A 37 -0.50 -0.24 -2.56
C THR A 37 0.27 -1.14 -1.59
N TYR A 38 1.13 -2.03 -2.09
CA TYR A 38 1.96 -2.87 -1.22
C TYR A 38 2.98 -2.07 -0.40
N LYS A 39 3.73 -1.13 -1.03
CA LYS A 39 4.77 -0.32 -0.37
C LYS A 39 4.64 1.16 -0.73
N VAL A 40 4.77 2.04 0.26
CA VAL A 40 4.90 3.49 0.07
C VAL A 40 6.17 4.00 0.75
N LYS A 41 6.87 4.96 0.14
CA LYS A 41 8.15 5.45 0.66
C LYS A 41 8.02 6.27 1.95
N ASN A 42 6.92 6.98 2.12
CA ASN A 42 6.73 7.94 3.20
C ASN A 42 6.44 7.22 4.52
N TYR A 43 7.15 7.61 5.58
CA TYR A 43 6.93 7.13 6.95
C TYR A 43 5.49 7.40 7.44
N GLU A 44 4.89 6.42 8.11
CA GLU A 44 3.50 6.45 8.65
C GLU A 44 2.41 6.75 7.61
N SER A 45 2.64 6.45 6.34
CA SER A 45 1.67 6.70 5.27
C SER A 45 0.63 5.59 5.12
N ASN A 46 -0.66 5.95 5.15
CA ASN A 46 -1.80 5.06 4.87
C ASN A 46 -2.06 4.84 3.36
N TRP A 47 -1.14 5.30 2.49
CA TRP A 47 -1.18 5.00 1.07
C TRP A 47 -0.70 3.58 0.73
N GLY A 48 -0.11 2.86 1.69
CA GLY A 48 0.33 1.48 1.46
C GLY A 48 0.24 0.59 2.70
N LEU A 49 0.21 -0.72 2.47
CA LEU A 49 0.26 -1.74 3.51
C LEU A 49 1.58 -1.72 4.26
N TYR A 50 2.67 -1.36 3.58
CA TYR A 50 3.94 -1.09 4.20
C TYR A 50 4.37 0.35 3.92
N TYR A 51 4.86 1.04 4.95
CA TYR A 51 5.44 2.37 4.82
C TYR A 51 6.95 2.35 5.06
N GLY A 52 7.69 3.23 4.41
CA GLY A 52 9.14 3.31 4.55
C GLY A 52 9.57 3.73 5.96
N VAL A 53 10.74 3.30 6.40
CA VAL A 53 11.36 3.81 7.63
C VAL A 53 11.62 5.32 7.51
N GLN A 54 11.81 5.98 8.65
CA GLN A 54 12.23 7.38 8.67
C GLN A 54 13.57 7.54 7.90
N ASP A 55 13.67 8.61 7.11
CA ASP A 55 14.87 8.97 6.35
C ASP A 55 15.36 7.91 5.35
N LEU A 56 14.42 7.19 4.71
CA LEU A 56 14.72 6.27 3.62
C LEU A 56 15.52 6.97 2.50
N GLU A 57 16.66 6.39 2.10
CA GLU A 57 17.48 6.95 1.04
C GLU A 57 16.75 6.93 -0.31
N GLU A 58 16.65 8.10 -0.94
CA GLU A 58 16.02 8.25 -2.26
C GLU A 58 17.08 8.36 -3.36
N ALA A 59 16.91 7.57 -4.42
CA ALA A 59 17.72 7.68 -5.62
C ALA A 59 17.24 8.87 -6.46
N ASP A 60 18.16 9.77 -6.81
CA ASP A 60 17.92 10.80 -7.80
C ASP A 60 18.39 10.29 -9.16
N VAL A 61 17.45 9.79 -9.96
CA VAL A 61 17.75 9.21 -11.28
C VAL A 61 18.36 10.20 -12.28
N SER A 62 18.34 11.50 -11.98
CA SER A 62 18.92 12.54 -12.84
C SER A 62 20.34 12.91 -12.47
N LEU A 63 20.76 12.68 -11.21
CA LEU A 63 22.05 13.10 -10.67
C LEU A 63 22.92 11.95 -10.18
N ASP A 64 22.32 10.89 -9.64
CA ASP A 64 23.05 9.75 -9.12
C ASP A 64 23.72 8.95 -10.25
N SER A 65 24.89 8.39 -9.96
CA SER A 65 25.51 7.42 -10.84
C SER A 65 24.71 6.11 -10.85
N TYR A 66 24.93 5.26 -11.86
CA TYR A 66 24.36 3.92 -11.89
C TYR A 66 24.63 3.15 -10.59
N ASP A 67 25.86 3.18 -10.09
CA ASP A 67 26.26 2.45 -8.88
C ASP A 67 25.52 2.97 -7.64
N GLU A 68 25.27 4.27 -7.57
CA GLU A 68 24.56 4.89 -6.44
C GLU A 68 23.06 4.57 -6.49
N ILE A 69 22.44 4.61 -7.67
CA ILE A 69 21.06 4.17 -7.86
C ILE A 69 20.92 2.70 -7.47
N LEU A 70 21.82 1.85 -7.96
CA LEU A 70 21.82 0.42 -7.65
C LEU A 70 21.96 0.18 -6.14
N ARG A 71 22.88 0.89 -5.47
CA ARG A 71 23.07 0.80 -4.02
C ARG A 71 21.80 1.18 -3.27
N LYS A 72 21.22 2.35 -3.57
CA LYS A 72 20.01 2.86 -2.89
C LYS A 72 18.81 1.95 -3.12
N TRP A 73 18.57 1.49 -4.35
CA TRP A 73 17.46 0.58 -4.65
C TRP A 73 17.64 -0.82 -4.03
N SER A 74 18.87 -1.28 -3.87
CA SER A 74 19.14 -2.57 -3.20
C SER A 74 18.75 -2.57 -1.72
N LEU A 75 18.59 -1.39 -1.10
CA LEU A 75 18.12 -1.23 0.27
C LEU A 75 16.59 -1.37 0.40
N LEU A 76 15.81 -1.25 -0.69
CA LEU A 76 14.34 -1.20 -0.65
C LEU A 76 13.63 -2.54 -0.38
N LYS A 77 14.31 -3.47 0.32
CA LYS A 77 13.73 -4.72 0.78
C LYS A 77 12.73 -4.46 1.90
N THR A 78 11.58 -5.13 1.84
CA THR A 78 10.49 -4.94 2.82
C THR A 78 10.97 -5.21 4.25
N SER A 79 11.76 -6.27 4.47
CA SER A 79 12.24 -6.66 5.79
C SER A 79 13.28 -5.72 6.41
N GLU A 80 13.88 -4.83 5.63
CA GLU A 80 14.98 -3.97 6.08
C GLU A 80 14.57 -2.49 6.14
N SER A 81 13.70 -2.03 5.23
CA SER A 81 13.42 -0.61 5.03
C SER A 81 11.95 -0.23 5.07
N PHE A 82 11.06 -1.17 5.40
CA PHE A 82 9.64 -0.91 5.48
C PHE A 82 9.01 -1.52 6.75
N ILE A 83 7.95 -0.88 7.22
CA ILE A 83 7.21 -1.24 8.43
C ILE A 83 5.77 -1.55 8.01
N LEU A 84 5.20 -2.63 8.56
CA LEU A 84 3.80 -3.00 8.32
C LEU A 84 2.88 -1.93 8.92
N ASN A 85 1.89 -1.52 8.14
CA ASN A 85 0.78 -0.71 8.62
C ASN A 85 -0.24 -1.62 9.31
N GLU A 86 -0.05 -1.85 10.61
CA GLU A 86 -0.89 -2.75 11.41
C GLU A 86 -2.39 -2.40 11.33
N THR A 87 -2.72 -1.10 11.32
CA THR A 87 -4.11 -0.63 11.19
C THR A 87 -4.72 -1.06 9.85
N LEU A 88 -4.00 -0.81 8.75
CA LEU A 88 -4.48 -1.16 7.41
C LEU A 88 -4.48 -2.68 7.19
N SER A 89 -3.49 -3.39 7.74
CA SER A 89 -3.39 -4.85 7.68
C SER A 89 -4.60 -5.50 8.36
N GLY A 90 -4.96 -5.06 9.56
CA GLY A 90 -6.13 -5.56 10.27
C GLY A 90 -7.43 -5.36 9.49
N LEU A 91 -7.60 -4.17 8.88
CA LEU A 91 -8.78 -3.88 8.06
C LEU A 91 -8.91 -4.77 6.82
N ILE A 92 -7.79 -5.20 6.25
CA ILE A 92 -7.77 -6.07 5.06
C ILE A 92 -7.98 -7.54 5.46
N GLU A 93 -7.32 -8.01 6.51
CA GLU A 93 -7.40 -9.41 6.96
C GLU A 93 -8.81 -9.80 7.43
N ASP A 94 -9.51 -8.90 8.13
CA ASP A 94 -10.87 -9.13 8.62
C ASP A 94 -11.92 -9.31 7.49
N THR A 95 -11.53 -9.07 6.23
CA THR A 95 -12.42 -9.14 5.07
C THR A 95 -12.19 -10.35 4.16
N ASN A 96 -11.25 -11.24 4.50
CA ASN A 96 -11.13 -12.53 3.83
C ASN A 96 -12.13 -13.55 4.44
N PRO A 97 -13.10 -14.07 3.67
CA PRO A 97 -14.02 -15.12 4.11
C PRO A 97 -13.34 -16.47 4.38
#